data_AF-A0A7J4EKK5-F1
#
_entry.id   AF-A0A7J4EKK5-F1
#
_cell.length_a   1.000
_cell.length_b   1.000
_cell.length_c   1.000
_cell.angle_alpha   90.00
_cell.angle_beta   90.00
_cell.angle_gamma   90.00
#
_symmetry.space_group_name_H-M   'P 1'
#
loop_
_entity.id
_entity.type
_entity.pdbx_description
1 polymer ?
#
loop_
_entity_poly.entity_id
_entity_poly.type
_entity_poly.pdbx_seq_one_letter_code
_entity_poly.pdbx_strand_id
1 'polypeptide(L)' 'MLVTEKNGKYPNPRRVFFSAACNHCAEPACIKSCPVDAISKRETDGIARQDTIQKPRK' A
#
# COMPACT_ATOMS: atom_id res chain seq x y z
N MET A 1 1.36 -10.39 -0.93
CA MET A 1 0.07 -10.74 -0.28
C MET A 1 -0.83 -11.37 -1.33
N LEU A 2 -1.47 -12.49 -1.03
CA LEU A 2 -2.48 -13.09 -1.92
C LEU A 2 -3.82 -12.39 -1.67
N VAL A 3 -4.40 -11.80 -2.71
CA VAL A 3 -5.74 -11.20 -2.69
C VAL A 3 -6.68 -12.13 -3.43
N THR A 4 -7.86 -12.35 -2.84
CA THR A 4 -8.91 -13.18 -3.43
C THR A 4 -10.14 -12.32 -3.66
N GLU A 5 -10.54 -12.17 -4.92
CA GLU A 5 -11.79 -11.52 -5.29
C GLU A 5 -12.83 -12.56 -5.69
N LYS A 6 -14.08 -12.36 -5.24
CA LYS A 6 -15.22 -13.23 -5.52
C LYS A 6 -16.32 -12.40 -6.17
N ASN A 7 -16.62 -12.68 -7.43
CA ASN A 7 -17.57 -11.92 -8.25
C ASN A 7 -18.56 -12.88 -8.92
N GLY A 8 -19.61 -12.35 -9.54
CA GLY A 8 -20.63 -13.15 -10.22
C GLY A 8 -21.67 -13.76 -9.28
N LYS A 9 -22.77 -14.24 -9.85
CA LYS A 9 -23.89 -14.88 -9.14
C LYS A 9 -24.21 -16.21 -9.81
N TYR A 10 -24.88 -17.10 -9.08
CA TYR A 10 -25.35 -18.37 -9.63
C TYR A 10 -26.12 -18.14 -10.95
N PRO A 11 -25.91 -18.98 -11.99
CA PRO A 11 -25.06 -20.18 -12.02
C PRO A 11 -23.58 -19.94 -12.35
N ASN A 12 -23.15 -18.68 -12.52
CA ASN A 12 -21.81 -18.32 -12.99
C ASN A 12 -21.00 -17.51 -11.96
N PRO A 13 -20.64 -18.08 -10.80
CA PRO A 13 -19.71 -17.44 -9.88
C PRO A 13 -18.29 -17.45 -10.47
N ARG A 14 -17.50 -16.43 -10.14
CA ARG A 14 -16.07 -16.33 -10.46
C ARG A 14 -15.26 -16.03 -9.22
N ARG A 15 -14.05 -16.59 -9.18
CA ARG A 15 -13.03 -16.28 -8.17
C ARG A 15 -11.73 -15.98 -8.87
N VAL A 16 -11.09 -14.87 -8.50
CA VAL A 16 -9.80 -14.44 -9.03
C VAL A 16 -8.81 -14.35 -7.89
N PHE A 17 -7.60 -14.84 -8.14
CA PHE A 17 -6.47 -14.73 -7.23
C PHE A 17 -5.41 -13.85 -7.87
N PHE A 18 -4.91 -12.86 -7.13
CA PHE A 18 -3.80 -12.05 -7.59
C PHE A 18 -2.87 -11.69 -6.43
N SER A 19 -1.61 -11.53 -6.76
CA SER A 19 -0.57 -11.11 -5.80
C SER A 19 -0.47 -9.59 -5.80
N ALA A 20 -0.64 -8.98 -4.63
CA ALA A 20 -0.46 -7.55 -4.42
C ALA A 20 0.61 -7.28 -3.34
N ALA A 21 1.29 -6.15 -3.46
CA ALA A 21 2.30 -5.66 -2.52
C ALA A 21 2.30 -4.11 -2.48
N CYS A 22 3.22 -3.52 -1.71
CA CYS A 22 3.45 -2.07 -1.77
C CYS A 22 3.97 -1.69 -3.16
N ASN A 23 3.38 -0.68 -3.77
CA ASN A 23 3.75 -0.24 -5.13
C ASN A 23 4.86 0.80 -5.16
N HIS A 24 5.31 1.32 -4.00
CA HIS A 24 6.30 2.39 -3.90
C HIS A 24 6.03 3.56 -4.86
N CYS A 25 4.77 3.99 -4.87
CA CYS A 25 4.19 4.91 -5.86
C CYS A 25 5.05 6.17 -6.09
N ALA A 26 5.02 6.70 -7.32
CA ALA A 26 5.62 7.99 -7.67
C ALA A 26 5.14 9.10 -6.72
N GLU A 27 3.83 9.18 -6.53
CA GLU A 27 3.17 10.06 -5.56
C GLU A 27 2.47 9.25 -4.46
N PRO A 28 3.17 8.91 -3.38
CA PRO A 28 2.63 8.03 -2.35
C PRO A 28 1.62 8.75 -1.44
N ALA A 29 0.34 8.37 -1.55
CA ALA A 29 -0.72 8.88 -0.67
C ALA A 29 -0.44 8.61 0.81
N CYS A 30 0.23 7.50 1.13
CA CYS A 30 0.60 7.17 2.51
C CYS A 30 1.55 8.21 3.14
N ILE A 31 2.49 8.79 2.37
CA ILE A 31 3.37 9.86 2.86
C ILE A 31 2.55 11.12 3.12
N LYS A 32 1.71 11.54 2.16
CA LYS A 32 0.84 12.74 2.27
C LYS A 32 -0.08 12.67 3.49
N SER A 33 -0.64 11.49 3.77
CA SER A 33 -1.60 11.28 4.87
C SER A 33 -0.97 11.03 6.24
N CYS A 34 0.36 10.83 6.35
CA CYS A 34 0.98 10.51 7.63
C CYS A 34 0.95 11.74 8.57
N PRO A 35 0.30 11.67 9.74
CA PRO A 35 0.20 12.81 10.65
C PRO A 35 1.47 13.03 11.49
N VAL A 36 2.46 12.14 11.39
CA VAL A 36 3.69 12.17 12.19
C VAL A 36 4.94 12.13 11.30
N ASP A 37 4.80 12.30 9.97
CA ASP A 37 5.90 12.29 9.00
C ASP A 37 6.91 11.14 9.21
N ALA A 38 6.38 9.94 9.50
CA ALA A 38 7.12 8.71 9.75
C ALA A 38 7.22 7.82 8.49
N ILE A 39 6.88 8.35 7.32
CA ILE A 39 7.00 7.62 6.06
C ILE A 39 7.83 8.48 5.11
N SER A 40 8.90 7.90 4.58
CA SER A 40 9.83 8.57 3.66
C SER A 40 10.01 7.73 2.39
N LYS A 41 10.36 8.39 1.29
CA LYS A 41 10.72 7.74 0.04
C LYS A 41 12.21 7.92 -0.19
N ARG A 42 12.94 6.82 -0.32
CA ARG A 42 14.38 6.85 -0.56
C ARG A 42 14.66 7.33 -1.98
N GLU A 43 15.53 8.31 -2.13
CA GLU A 43 15.83 8.93 -3.44
C GLU A 43 16.62 8.00 -4.36
N THR A 44 17.46 7.12 -3.80
CA THR A 44 18.35 6.25 -4.58
C THR A 44 17.62 5.20 -5.41
N ASP A 45 16.44 4.75 -4.99
CA ASP A 45 15.69 3.67 -5.64
C ASP A 45 14.16 3.77 -5.52
N GLY A 46 13.65 4.85 -4.93
CA GLY A 46 12.22 5.10 -4.83
C GLY A 46 11.50 4.24 -3.79
N ILE A 47 12.19 3.50 -2.93
CA ILE A 47 11.53 2.67 -1.92
C ILE A 47 10.88 3.57 -0.86
N ALA A 48 9.56 3.49 -0.75
CA ALA A 48 8.80 4.03 0.37
C ALA A 48 8.96 3.14 1.62
N ARG A 49 9.39 3.73 2.74
CA ARG A 49 9.65 3.05 4.01
C ARG A 49 8.93 3.76 5.16
N GLN A 50 8.41 2.98 6.10
CA GLN A 50 7.97 3.49 7.40
C GLN A 50 9.15 3.47 8.38
N ASP A 51 9.40 4.59 9.03
CA ASP A 51 10.39 4.71 10.09
C ASP A 51 9.77 4.26 11.42
N THR A 52 10.53 3.51 12.23
CA THR A 52 10.09 3.01 13.53
C THR A 52 10.09 4.07 14.64
N ILE A 53 10.61 5.27 14.33
CA ILE A 53 10.64 6.39 15.27
C ILE A 53 9.31 7.14 15.15
N GLN A 54 8.47 7.04 16.18
CA GLN A 54 7.25 7.83 16.28
C GLN A 54 7.62 9.29 16.58
N LYS A 55 7.42 10.17 15.60
CA LYS A 55 7.58 11.62 15.78
C LYS A 55 6.28 12.20 16.36
N PRO A 56 6.33 13.38 16.99
CA PRO A 56 5.11 14.09 17.40
C PRO A 56 4.18 14.31 16.21
N ARG A 57 2.88 14.33 16.52
CA ARG A 57 1.83 14.60 15.52
C ARG A 57 1.91 16.07 15.10
N LYS A 58 1.88 16.32 13.79
CA LYS A 58 1.64 17.66 13.25
C LYS A 58 0.21 18.12 13.48
#